data_AF-A0A954VT38-F1
#
_entry.id   AF-A0A954VT38-F1
#
_cell.length_a   1.000
_cell.length_b   1.000
_cell.length_c   1.000
_cell.angle_alpha   90.00
_cell.angle_beta   90.00
_cell.angle_gamma   90.00
#
_symmetry.space_group_name_H-M   'P 1'
#
loop_
_entity.id
_entity.type
_entity.pdbx_description
1 polymer ?
#
loop_
_entity_poly.entity_id
_entity_poly.type
_entity_poly.pdbx_seq_one_letter_code
_entity_poly.pdbx_strand_id
1 'polypeptide(L)'
;MSHYAVHLDIYYNQETFDRMKKVPPGRKHTMPEFAAMTADLDAGIGRILDRLIELKMLDNTYVIMLGDNGGRTGIPGAPISSEDLNAPLRDGKHSMYEGGLRVPFIVLGPGIKAGSVSTVPVTGTDILPTLADLAGYAGQL
;
A
#
# COMPACT_ATOMS: atom_id res chain seq x y z
N MET A 1 5.67 7.69 7.32
CA MET A 1 4.35 8.33 7.49
C MET A 1 3.32 7.25 7.76
N SER A 2 2.29 7.53 8.55
CA SER A 2 1.16 6.61 8.75
C SER A 2 -0.09 7.28 8.18
N HIS A 3 -0.58 6.78 7.05
CA HIS A 3 -1.69 7.40 6.33
C HIS A 3 -3.04 6.82 6.80
N TYR A 4 -4.10 7.62 6.80
CA TYR A 4 -5.46 7.12 7.11
C TYR A 4 -6.05 6.33 5.94
N ALA A 5 -5.87 6.82 4.70
CA ALA A 5 -6.28 6.06 3.53
C ALA A 5 -5.58 4.70 3.45
N VAL A 6 -6.27 3.63 3.08
CA VAL A 6 -7.67 3.56 2.57
C VAL A 6 -8.65 2.98 3.61
N HIS A 7 -8.62 3.52 4.83
CA HIS A 7 -9.50 3.07 5.91
C HIS A 7 -10.99 3.45 5.65
N LEU A 8 -11.84 3.19 6.65
CA LEU A 8 -13.31 3.21 6.58
C LEU A 8 -13.93 4.50 6.04
N ASP A 9 -13.48 5.66 6.50
CA ASP A 9 -14.05 6.93 6.08
C ASP A 9 -13.46 7.33 4.74
N ILE A 10 -14.32 7.53 3.75
CA ILE A 10 -13.86 7.75 2.39
C ILE A 10 -13.72 9.25 2.16
N TYR A 11 -12.48 9.71 2.12
CA TYR A 11 -12.11 11.07 1.80
C TYR A 11 -11.31 11.08 0.49
N TYR A 12 -11.67 11.98 -0.42
CA TYR A 12 -11.02 12.13 -1.71
C TYR A 12 -11.08 13.59 -2.18
N ASN A 13 -10.15 13.96 -3.04
CA ASN A 13 -10.21 15.20 -3.80
C ASN A 13 -11.26 15.08 -4.90
N GLN A 14 -12.06 16.13 -5.09
CA GLN A 14 -13.13 16.15 -6.09
C GLN A 14 -12.59 15.92 -7.52
N GLU A 15 -11.45 16.50 -7.85
CA GLU A 15 -10.80 16.30 -9.16
C GLU A 15 -10.43 14.82 -9.39
N THR A 16 -9.87 14.17 -8.37
CA THR A 16 -9.50 12.75 -8.45
C THR A 16 -10.75 11.89 -8.60
N PHE A 17 -11.83 12.20 -7.89
CA PHE A 17 -13.12 11.52 -8.06
C PHE A 17 -13.70 11.69 -9.46
N ASP A 18 -13.72 12.91 -10.00
CA ASP A 18 -14.24 13.19 -11.34
C ASP A 18 -13.45 12.44 -12.42
N ARG A 19 -12.14 12.21 -12.18
CA ARG A 19 -11.29 11.35 -13.01
C ARG A 19 -11.64 9.87 -12.85
N MET A 20 -11.70 9.36 -11.61
CA MET A 20 -11.95 7.94 -11.34
C MET A 20 -13.35 7.50 -11.76
N LYS A 21 -14.36 8.37 -11.69
CA LYS A 21 -15.72 8.10 -12.17
C LYS A 21 -15.80 7.80 -13.67
N LYS A 22 -14.83 8.26 -14.46
CA LYS A 22 -14.73 8.00 -15.91
C LYS A 22 -14.01 6.68 -16.22
N VAL A 23 -13.31 6.10 -15.24
CA VAL A 23 -12.63 4.82 -15.41
C VAL A 23 -13.68 3.71 -15.34
N PRO A 24 -13.69 2.76 -16.30
CA PRO A 24 -14.58 1.60 -16.23
C PRO A 24 -14.38 0.85 -14.91
N PRO A 25 -15.46 0.51 -14.18
CA PRO A 25 -15.32 -0.19 -12.91
C PRO A 25 -14.69 -1.57 -13.10
N GLY A 26 -13.89 -1.99 -12.11
CA GLY A 26 -13.36 -3.35 -12.06
C GLY A 26 -14.45 -4.37 -11.73
N ARG A 27 -14.08 -5.66 -11.73
CA ARG A 27 -15.04 -6.74 -11.37
C ARG A 27 -15.33 -6.83 -9.86
N LYS A 28 -14.32 -6.52 -9.04
CA LYS A 28 -14.36 -6.58 -7.56
C LYS A 28 -14.59 -5.22 -6.93
N HIS A 29 -13.76 -4.25 -7.31
CA HIS A 29 -13.85 -2.89 -6.82
C HIS A 29 -14.57 -2.03 -7.85
N THR A 30 -15.78 -1.59 -7.50
CA THR A 30 -16.68 -0.84 -8.39
C THR A 30 -16.95 0.58 -7.91
N MET A 31 -16.53 0.92 -6.68
CA MET A 31 -16.83 2.21 -6.06
C MET A 31 -15.77 3.27 -6.45
N PRO A 32 -16.13 4.29 -7.26
CA PRO A 32 -15.18 5.30 -7.72
C PRO A 32 -14.63 6.18 -6.59
N GLU A 33 -15.37 6.35 -5.50
CA GLU A 33 -14.95 7.09 -4.30
C GLU A 33 -13.74 6.42 -3.63
N PHE A 34 -13.77 5.09 -3.49
CA PHE A 34 -12.65 4.33 -2.93
C PHE A 34 -11.44 4.33 -3.87
N ALA A 35 -11.69 4.21 -5.18
CA ALA A 35 -10.65 4.35 -6.19
C ALA A 35 -10.00 5.74 -6.13
N ALA A 36 -10.80 6.79 -5.88
CA ALA A 36 -10.30 8.16 -5.76
C ALA A 36 -9.43 8.35 -4.52
N MET A 37 -9.87 7.88 -3.35
CA MET A 37 -9.07 7.89 -2.12
C MET A 37 -7.74 7.14 -2.30
N THR A 38 -7.78 5.99 -3.00
CA THR A 38 -6.57 5.20 -3.33
C THR A 38 -5.64 5.97 -4.25
N ALA A 39 -6.18 6.62 -5.29
CA ALA A 39 -5.40 7.42 -6.22
C ALA A 39 -4.81 8.69 -5.59
N ASP A 40 -5.51 9.30 -4.62
CA ASP A 40 -4.97 10.43 -3.85
C ASP A 40 -3.81 10.01 -2.95
N LEU A 41 -3.89 8.83 -2.32
CA LEU A 41 -2.78 8.24 -1.59
C LEU A 41 -1.57 8.00 -2.50
N ASP A 42 -1.79 7.38 -3.67
CA ASP A 42 -0.74 7.12 -4.67
C ASP A 42 -0.07 8.42 -5.14
N ALA A 43 -0.87 9.45 -5.46
CA ALA A 43 -0.35 10.77 -5.81
C ALA A 43 0.46 11.41 -4.65
N GLY A 44 0.04 11.20 -3.40
CA GLY A 44 0.77 11.64 -2.22
C GLY A 44 2.14 10.97 -2.08
N ILE A 45 2.23 9.66 -2.37
CA ILE A 45 3.50 8.92 -2.44
C ILE A 45 4.38 9.48 -3.57
N GLY A 46 3.79 9.73 -4.75
CA GLY A 46 4.47 10.35 -5.89
C GLY A 46 5.16 11.67 -5.51
N ARG A 47 4.45 12.57 -4.82
CA ARG A 47 5.01 13.85 -4.35
C ARG A 47 6.24 13.69 -3.44
N ILE A 48 6.27 12.64 -2.61
CA ILE A 48 7.43 12.36 -1.76
C ILE A 48 8.61 11.89 -2.61
N LEU A 49 8.35 10.97 -3.55
CA LEU A 49 9.38 10.47 -4.46
C LEU A 49 9.95 11.58 -5.33
N ASP A 50 9.08 12.41 -5.92
CA ASP A 50 9.48 13.59 -6.70
C ASP A 50 10.40 14.49 -5.87
N ARG A 51 10.03 14.74 -4.60
CA ARG A 51 10.85 15.58 -3.73
C ARG A 51 12.20 14.95 -3.39
N LEU A 52 12.26 13.63 -3.19
CA LEU A 52 13.52 12.91 -2.99
C LEU A 52 14.42 12.98 -4.23
N ILE A 53 13.85 12.93 -5.43
CA ILE A 53 14.56 13.07 -6.71
C ILE A 53 15.10 14.50 -6.86
N GLU A 54 14.25 15.52 -6.66
CA GLU A 54 14.64 16.93 -6.73
C GLU A 54 15.79 17.27 -5.76
N LEU A 55 15.74 16.71 -4.56
CA LEU A 55 16.77 16.88 -3.54
C LEU A 55 18.01 16.01 -3.76
N LYS A 56 18.03 15.15 -4.79
CA LYS A 56 19.09 14.17 -5.08
C LYS A 56 19.38 13.24 -3.90
N MET A 57 18.33 12.89 -3.15
CA MET A 57 18.42 12.03 -1.96
C MET A 57 18.02 10.58 -2.26
N LEU A 58 17.35 10.32 -3.38
CA LEU A 58 16.82 9.01 -3.69
C LEU A 58 17.89 7.91 -3.72
N ASP A 59 19.09 8.22 -4.23
CA ASP A 59 20.22 7.27 -4.33
C ASP A 59 20.80 6.82 -2.98
N ASN A 60 20.38 7.44 -1.88
CA ASN A 60 20.76 7.09 -0.52
C ASN A 60 19.54 7.01 0.43
N THR A 61 18.36 6.72 -0.13
CA THR A 61 17.12 6.60 0.64
C THR A 61 16.47 5.26 0.36
N TYR A 62 16.13 4.52 1.42
CA TYR A 62 15.21 3.40 1.33
C TYR A 62 13.78 3.90 1.54
N VAL A 63 12.89 3.57 0.60
CA VAL A 63 11.44 3.81 0.70
C VAL A 63 10.77 2.45 0.84
N ILE A 64 10.09 2.25 1.97
CA ILE A 64 9.37 1.03 2.30
C ILE A 64 7.88 1.35 2.37
N MET A 65 7.07 0.66 1.57
CA MET A 65 5.62 0.76 1.58
C MET A 65 5.03 -0.58 1.99
N LEU A 66 4.12 -0.57 2.96
CA LEU A 66 3.42 -1.75 3.46
C LEU A 66 1.97 -1.40 3.85
N GLY A 67 1.07 -2.37 3.70
CA GLY A 67 -0.21 -2.37 4.41
C GLY A 67 -0.04 -2.77 5.89
N ASP A 68 -0.91 -2.29 6.76
CA ASP A 68 -0.93 -2.66 8.18
C ASP A 68 -1.72 -3.97 8.46
N ASN A 69 -2.69 -4.28 7.59
CA ASN A 69 -3.45 -5.52 7.54
C ASN A 69 -4.02 -5.71 6.13
N GLY A 70 -4.57 -6.89 5.88
CA GLY A 70 -5.30 -7.17 4.65
C GLY A 70 -6.58 -6.33 4.50
N GLY A 71 -7.06 -6.19 3.27
CA GLY A 71 -8.23 -5.39 2.95
C GLY A 71 -9.50 -5.90 3.63
N ARG A 72 -10.49 -5.05 3.84
CA ARG A 72 -11.80 -5.50 4.35
C ARG A 72 -12.51 -6.32 3.27
N THR A 73 -13.31 -7.30 3.70
CA THR A 73 -14.22 -8.06 2.82
C THR A 73 -15.47 -7.26 2.39
N GLY A 74 -15.62 -6.04 2.90
CA GLY A 74 -16.65 -5.08 2.50
C GLY A 74 -16.27 -3.65 2.87
N ILE A 75 -16.71 -2.70 2.05
CA ILE A 75 -16.49 -1.27 2.25
C ILE A 75 -17.84 -0.61 2.53
N PRO A 76 -17.99 0.21 3.60
CA PRO A 76 -19.26 0.88 3.88
C PRO A 76 -19.75 1.70 2.68
N GLY A 77 -21.02 1.54 2.32
CA GLY A 77 -21.63 2.23 1.19
C GLY A 77 -21.29 1.67 -0.19
N ALA A 78 -20.33 0.75 -0.30
CA ALA A 78 -20.02 0.12 -1.58
C ALA A 78 -21.10 -0.90 -1.99
N PRO A 79 -21.36 -1.05 -3.31
CA PRO A 79 -22.15 -2.16 -3.81
C PRO A 79 -21.57 -3.51 -3.39
N ILE A 80 -22.44 -4.52 -3.26
CA ILE A 80 -22.00 -5.89 -3.01
C ILE A 80 -21.16 -6.37 -4.20
N SER A 81 -19.91 -6.75 -3.94
CA SER A 81 -19.03 -7.29 -4.96
C SER A 81 -19.48 -8.69 -5.40
N SER A 82 -19.28 -9.00 -6.68
CA SER A 82 -19.54 -10.33 -7.24
C SER A 82 -18.50 -11.39 -6.82
N GLU A 83 -17.35 -10.95 -6.30
CA GLU A 83 -16.22 -11.78 -5.86
C GLU A 83 -15.63 -11.21 -4.55
N ASP A 84 -14.87 -12.01 -3.79
CA ASP A 84 -14.16 -11.53 -2.60
C ASP A 84 -13.20 -10.37 -2.96
N LEU A 85 -13.23 -9.29 -2.18
CA LEU A 85 -12.44 -8.08 -2.41
C LEU A 85 -10.93 -8.36 -2.32
N ASN A 86 -10.50 -9.36 -1.56
CA ASN A 86 -9.09 -9.76 -1.46
C ASN A 86 -8.74 -10.96 -2.34
N ALA A 87 -9.65 -11.45 -3.18
CA ALA A 87 -9.38 -12.61 -4.03
C ALA A 87 -8.11 -12.38 -4.89
N PRO A 88 -7.25 -13.40 -5.04
CA PRO A 88 -7.49 -14.81 -4.73
C PRO A 88 -7.22 -15.19 -3.27
N LEU A 89 -6.84 -14.25 -2.41
CA LEU A 89 -6.61 -14.52 -0.99
C LEU A 89 -7.95 -14.73 -0.28
N ARG A 90 -7.94 -15.64 0.70
CA ARG A 90 -9.13 -15.96 1.48
C ARG A 90 -9.35 -14.90 2.56
N ASP A 91 -10.57 -14.37 2.64
CA ASP A 91 -11.04 -13.47 3.71
C ASP A 91 -10.31 -12.11 3.71
N GLY A 92 -10.37 -11.36 4.81
CA GLY A 92 -9.84 -10.00 4.90
C GLY A 92 -9.43 -9.59 6.31
N LYS A 93 -9.39 -8.27 6.53
CA LYS A 93 -9.16 -7.63 7.83
C LYS A 93 -9.83 -8.38 8.99
N HIS A 94 -9.07 -8.60 10.07
CA HIS A 94 -9.41 -9.40 11.26
C HIS A 94 -9.28 -10.93 11.11
N SER A 95 -8.97 -11.42 9.92
CA SER A 95 -8.78 -12.85 9.67
C SER A 95 -7.32 -13.27 9.84
N MET A 96 -7.12 -14.53 10.25
CA MET A 96 -5.81 -15.21 10.23
C MET A 96 -5.55 -15.91 8.89
N TYR A 97 -6.47 -15.82 7.92
CA TYR A 97 -6.21 -16.27 6.56
C TYR A 97 -5.37 -15.25 5.79
N GLU A 98 -4.81 -15.69 4.65
CA GLU A 98 -3.93 -14.86 3.80
C GLU A 98 -4.54 -13.50 3.46
N GLY A 99 -5.85 -13.40 3.25
CA GLY A 99 -6.48 -12.12 2.91
C GLY A 99 -6.50 -11.12 4.05
N GLY A 100 -6.28 -11.54 5.30
CA GLY A 100 -6.13 -10.68 6.48
C GLY A 100 -4.68 -10.38 6.86
N LEU A 101 -3.73 -11.27 6.51
CA LEU A 101 -2.32 -11.18 6.92
C LEU A 101 -1.37 -10.73 5.80
N ARG A 102 -1.63 -11.13 4.54
CA ARG A 102 -0.75 -10.87 3.41
C ARG A 102 -1.11 -9.53 2.77
N VAL A 103 -0.15 -8.61 2.83
CA VAL A 103 -0.30 -7.22 2.38
C VAL A 103 0.64 -6.90 1.22
N PRO A 104 0.34 -5.86 0.41
CA PRO A 104 1.32 -5.28 -0.48
C PRO A 104 2.55 -4.82 0.31
N PHE A 105 3.74 -5.22 -0.14
CA PHE A 105 5.01 -4.81 0.44
C PHE A 105 6.00 -4.49 -0.68
N ILE A 106 6.44 -3.22 -0.74
CA ILE A 106 7.33 -2.72 -1.79
C ILE A 106 8.50 -2.00 -1.13
N VAL A 107 9.71 -2.29 -1.61
CA VAL A 107 10.93 -1.61 -1.18
C VAL A 107 11.65 -1.05 -2.40
N LEU A 108 11.99 0.23 -2.32
CA LEU A 108 12.87 0.95 -3.25
C LEU A 108 14.10 1.41 -2.46
N GLY A 109 15.29 1.30 -3.04
CA GLY A 109 16.48 1.84 -2.41
C GLY A 109 17.79 1.30 -3.00
N PRO A 110 18.93 1.74 -2.43
CA PRO A 110 20.27 1.32 -2.87
C PRO A 110 20.42 -0.21 -2.93
N GLY A 111 21.06 -0.70 -3.99
CA GLY A 111 21.35 -2.15 -4.15
C GLY A 111 20.14 -3.03 -4.53
N ILE A 112 18.92 -2.48 -4.57
CA ILE A 112 17.73 -3.24 -4.98
C ILE A 112 17.56 -3.17 -6.50
N LYS A 113 17.49 -4.33 -7.15
CA LYS A 113 17.25 -4.42 -8.60
C LYS A 113 15.83 -3.95 -8.93
N ALA A 114 15.70 -2.94 -9.78
CA ALA A 114 14.40 -2.44 -10.25
C ALA A 114 13.58 -3.55 -10.93
N GLY A 115 12.27 -3.58 -10.64
CA GLY A 115 11.34 -4.56 -11.19
C GLY A 115 11.56 -6.00 -10.73
N SER A 116 12.43 -6.22 -9.73
CA SER A 116 12.61 -7.54 -9.13
C SER A 116 11.45 -7.90 -8.20
N VAL A 117 11.23 -9.21 -8.03
CA VAL A 117 10.22 -9.76 -7.12
C VAL A 117 10.91 -10.80 -6.24
N SER A 118 10.72 -10.68 -4.93
CA SER A 118 11.11 -11.71 -3.97
C SER A 118 9.88 -12.53 -3.58
N THR A 119 10.02 -13.84 -3.55
CA THR A 119 9.01 -14.77 -3.02
C THR A 119 9.37 -15.27 -1.62
N VAL A 120 10.42 -14.72 -1.00
CA VAL A 120 10.80 -15.05 0.37
C VAL A 120 9.77 -14.44 1.32
N PRO A 121 9.13 -15.23 2.21
CA PRO A 121 8.22 -14.69 3.20
C PRO A 121 8.95 -13.76 4.17
N VAL A 122 8.31 -12.63 4.48
CA VAL A 122 8.78 -11.65 5.46
C VAL A 122 7.60 -11.19 6.31
N THR A 123 7.91 -10.63 7.47
CA THR A 123 6.94 -10.13 8.45
C THR A 123 7.26 -8.68 8.81
N GLY A 124 6.26 -7.93 9.29
CA GLY A 124 6.49 -6.55 9.73
C GLY A 124 7.52 -6.42 10.86
N THR A 125 7.72 -7.48 11.65
CA THR A 125 8.74 -7.52 12.70
C THR A 125 10.17 -7.54 12.17
N ASP A 126 10.38 -7.94 10.92
CA ASP A 126 11.71 -7.95 10.30
C ASP A 126 12.19 -6.53 9.93
N ILE A 127 11.28 -5.54 9.88
CA ILE A 127 11.60 -4.18 9.47
C ILE A 127 12.54 -3.51 10.47
N LEU A 128 12.30 -3.64 11.77
CA LEU A 128 13.15 -3.00 12.79
C LEU A 128 14.61 -3.47 12.70
N PRO A 129 14.93 -4.78 12.74
CA PRO A 129 16.31 -5.22 12.60
C PRO A 129 16.92 -4.88 11.25
N THR A 130 16.14 -4.94 10.17
CA THR A 130 16.64 -4.53 8.84
C THR A 130 17.03 -3.05 8.81
N LEU A 131 16.22 -2.16 9.39
CA LEU A 131 16.52 -0.73 9.45
C LEU A 131 17.73 -0.43 10.35
N ALA A 132 17.87 -1.16 11.46
CA ALA A 132 19.03 -1.03 12.33
C ALA A 132 20.32 -1.39 11.59
N ASP A 133 20.33 -2.53 10.89
CA ASP A 133 21.47 -2.97 10.07
C ASP A 133 21.80 -1.93 8.98
N LEU A 134 20.79 -1.45 8.25
CA LEU A 134 20.95 -0.42 7.21
C LEU A 134 21.48 0.91 7.76
N ALA A 135 21.15 1.25 9.01
CA ALA A 135 21.65 2.43 9.71
C ALA A 135 23.06 2.24 10.29
N GLY A 136 23.67 1.05 10.15
CA GLY A 136 24.99 0.73 10.69
C GLY A 136 24.98 0.48 12.20
N TYR A 137 23.84 0.08 12.77
CA TYR A 137 23.77 -0.30 14.19
C TYR A 137 24.54 -1.59 14.44
N ALA A 138 25.50 -1.55 15.37
CA ALA A 138 26.39 -2.68 15.68
C ALA A 138 26.04 -3.41 16.99
N GLY A 139 24.92 -3.07 17.64
CA GLY A 139 24.48 -3.67 18.89
C GLY A 139 23.54 -4.86 18.71
N GLN A 140 23.11 -5.46 19.82
CA GLN A 140 21.99 -6.40 19.84
C GLN A 140 20.68 -5.62 20.01
N LEU A 141 19.67 -5.97 19.21
CA LEU A 141 18.32 -5.42 19.31
C LEU A 141 17.47 -6.17 20.33
#